data_AF-A0AA38HIF6-F1
#
_entry.id   AF-A0AA38HIF6-F1
#
_cell.length_a   1.000
_cell.length_b   1.000
_cell.length_c   1.000
_cell.angle_alpha   90.00
_cell.angle_beta   90.00
_cell.angle_gamma   90.00
#
_symmetry.space_group_name_H-M   'P 1'
#
loop_
_entity.id
_entity.type
_entity.pdbx_description
1 polymer ?
#
loop_
_entity_poly.entity_id
_entity_poly.type
_entity_poly.pdbx_seq_one_letter_code
_entity_poly.pdbx_strand_id
1 'polypeptide(L)' 'MFPRGAGEMMTRTPVQVTLYEGPSRVACFADSDRIFNLTSEEELTELRREIYNRMQRAVKEEETVSAATISLYVQGQ' A
#
# COMPACT_ATOMS: atom_id res chain seq x y z
N MET A 1 8.26 23.99 -1.38
CA MET A 1 8.30 24.12 0.10
C MET A 1 6.92 23.78 0.61
N PHE A 2 6.74 22.59 1.21
CA PHE A 2 5.51 22.19 1.88
C PHE A 2 5.83 21.86 3.36
N PRO A 3 4.85 22.05 4.26
CA PRO A 3 5.08 22.68 5.56
C PRO A 3 5.43 21.70 6.68
N ARG A 4 6.07 22.26 7.71
CA ARG A 4 6.36 21.62 9.00
C ARG A 4 5.07 21.41 9.79
N GLY A 5 4.82 20.18 10.22
CA GLY A 5 3.84 19.82 11.24
C GLY A 5 4.33 18.60 12.02
N ALA A 6 4.58 18.78 13.32
CA ALA A 6 4.74 17.77 14.37
C ALA A 6 5.09 16.32 13.96
N GLY A 7 6.35 16.08 13.58
CA GLY A 7 7.15 14.95 14.08
C GLY A 7 6.85 13.51 13.65
N GLU A 8 5.69 13.16 13.09
CA GLU A 8 5.41 11.78 12.66
C GLU A 8 4.96 11.73 11.21
N MET A 9 5.95 11.53 10.34
CA MET A 9 5.76 11.29 8.91
C MET A 9 5.10 9.91 8.71
N MET A 10 3.78 9.91 8.47
CA MET A 10 2.97 8.68 8.37
C MET A 10 2.97 8.01 6.98
N THR A 11 3.36 8.72 5.92
CA THR A 11 3.42 8.16 4.55
C THR A 11 4.80 8.38 3.96
N ARG A 12 5.68 7.41 4.17
CA ARG A 12 7.08 7.46 3.70
C ARG A 12 7.25 7.07 2.23
N THR A 13 6.18 6.64 1.57
CA THR A 13 6.24 6.09 0.21
C THR A 13 4.91 6.36 -0.52
N PRO A 14 4.92 6.78 -1.80
CA PRO A 14 3.69 6.95 -2.56
C PRO A 14 3.01 5.59 -2.81
N VAL A 15 1.69 5.52 -2.58
CA VAL A 15 0.87 4.34 -2.88
C VAL A 15 -0.05 4.69 -4.05
N GLN A 16 0.13 4.00 -5.17
CA GLN A 16 -0.72 4.14 -6.35
C GLN A 16 -1.79 3.06 -6.29
N VAL A 17 -3.05 3.46 -6.07
CA VAL A 17 -4.20 2.56 -6.11
C VAL A 17 -4.90 2.70 -7.45
N THR A 18 -5.04 1.59 -8.16
CA THR A 18 -5.81 1.50 -9.40
C THR A 18 -7.09 0.74 -9.11
N LEU A 19 -8.23 1.41 -9.26
CA LEU A 19 -9.55 0.83 -9.01
C LEU A 19 -10.13 0.26 -10.31
N TYR A 20 -10.58 -0.99 -10.28
CA TYR A 20 -11.35 -1.62 -11.33
C TYR A 20 -12.75 -1.95 -10.82
N GLU A 21 -13.76 -1.64 -11.63
CA GLU A 21 -15.11 -2.08 -11.34
C GLU A 21 -15.23 -3.59 -11.59
N GLY A 22 -15.83 -4.31 -10.65
CA GLY A 22 -16.10 -5.74 -10.84
C GLY A 22 -16.83 -6.39 -9.67
N PRO A 23 -17.37 -7.60 -9.87
CA PRO A 23 -18.21 -8.28 -8.87
C PRO A 23 -17.41 -8.77 -7.65
N SER A 24 -16.09 -8.86 -7.77
CA SER A 24 -15.19 -9.35 -6.72
C SER A 24 -14.58 -8.19 -5.95
N ARG A 25 -14.61 -8.27 -4.61
CA ARG A 25 -13.94 -7.33 -3.70
C ARG A 25 -12.55 -7.86 -3.35
N VAL A 26 -11.60 -7.64 -4.24
CA VAL A 26 -10.23 -8.17 -4.10
C VAL A 26 -9.18 -7.11 -4.34
N ALA A 27 -7.99 -7.29 -3.77
CA ALA A 27 -6.83 -6.45 -4.03
C ALA A 27 -5.60 -7.29 -4.40
N CYS A 28 -4.71 -6.75 -5.21
CA CYS A 28 -3.51 -7.42 -5.67
C CYS A 28 -2.41 -6.38 -5.90
N PHE A 29 -1.16 -6.68 -5.55
CA PHE A 29 -0.06 -5.77 -5.81
C PHE A 29 0.45 -5.96 -7.25
N ALA A 30 0.93 -4.89 -7.88
CA ALA A 30 1.44 -4.99 -9.26
C ALA A 30 2.67 -5.89 -9.40
N ASP A 31 3.39 -6.12 -8.30
CA ASP A 31 4.58 -6.95 -8.21
C ASP A 31 4.31 -8.36 -7.63
N SER A 32 3.04 -8.74 -7.46
CA SER A 32 2.67 -9.99 -6.79
C SER A 32 1.45 -10.64 -7.41
N ASP A 33 1.47 -11.97 -7.55
CA ASP A 33 0.30 -12.75 -7.97
C ASP A 33 -0.66 -13.06 -6.80
N ARG A 34 -0.36 -12.60 -5.58
CA ARG A 34 -1.22 -12.82 -4.40
C ARG A 34 -2.44 -11.92 -4.47
N ILE A 35 -3.62 -12.54 -4.40
CA ILE A 35 -4.91 -11.87 -4.35
C ILE A 35 -5.41 -11.87 -2.91
N PHE A 36 -5.72 -10.68 -2.40
CA PHE A 36 -6.27 -10.46 -1.06
C PHE A 36 -7.76 -10.27 -1.17
N ASN A 37 -8.54 -11.03 -0.40
CA ASN A 37 -9.99 -10.85 -0.35
C ASN A 37 -10.36 -9.74 0.65
N LEU A 38 -10.94 -8.65 0.16
CA LEU A 38 -11.31 -7.50 0.98
C LEU A 38 -12.57 -7.74 1.85
N THR A 39 -13.26 -8.87 1.68
CA THR A 39 -14.38 -9.25 2.56
C THR A 39 -13.94 -10.06 3.77
N SER A 40 -12.68 -10.51 3.83
CA SER A 40 -12.14 -11.30 4.94
C SER A 40 -11.26 -10.42 5.83
N GLU A 41 -11.55 -10.36 7.13
CA GLU A 41 -10.75 -9.59 8.08
C GLU A 41 -9.31 -10.09 8.20
N GLU A 42 -9.11 -11.41 8.05
CA GLU A 42 -7.79 -12.03 8.07
C GLU A 42 -6.94 -11.53 6.88
N GLU A 43 -7.52 -11.56 5.67
CA GLU A 43 -6.87 -11.07 4.45
C GLU A 43 -6.64 -9.56 4.49
N LEU A 44 -7.56 -8.79 5.07
CA LEU A 44 -7.37 -7.35 5.29
C LEU A 44 -6.21 -7.05 6.24
N THR A 45 -6.05 -7.87 7.29
CA THR A 45 -4.95 -7.73 8.25
C THR A 45 -3.61 -8.05 7.59
N GLU A 46 -3.55 -9.14 6.83
CA GLU A 46 -2.37 -9.52 6.06
C GLU A 46 -2.03 -8.48 4.98
N LEU A 47 -3.02 -7.94 4.26
CA LEU A 47 -2.83 -6.87 3.29
C LEU A 47 -2.19 -5.63 3.94
N ARG A 48 -2.71 -5.19 5.09
CA ARG A 48 -2.15 -4.05 5.83
C ARG A 48 -0.71 -4.29 6.27
N ARG A 49 -0.44 -5.49 6.79
CA ARG A 49 0.91 -5.89 7.21
C ARG A 49 1.89 -5.89 6.04
N GLU A 50 1.45 -6.38 4.88
CA GLU A 50 2.28 -6.44 3.69
C GLU A 50 2.55 -5.04 3.10
N ILE A 51 1.54 -4.16 3.09
CA ILE A 51 1.75 -2.74 2.72
C ILE A 51 2.81 -2.12 3.63
N TYR A 52 2.72 -2.34 4.94
CA TYR A 52 3.68 -1.82 5.91
C TYR A 52 5.10 -2.34 5.66
N ASN A 53 5.26 -3.64 5.42
CA ASN A 53 6.55 -4.24 5.10
C ASN A 53 7.14 -3.66 3.81
N ARG A 54 6.33 -3.47 2.76
CA ARG A 54 6.77 -2.84 1.52
C ARG A 54 7.17 -1.38 1.73
N MET A 55 6.42 -0.62 2.53
CA MET A 55 6.78 0.75 2.89
C MET A 55 8.11 0.80 3.63
N GLN A 56 8.34 -0.08 4.61
CA GLN A 56 9.61 -0.16 5.32
C GLN A 56 10.77 -0.53 4.40
N ARG A 57 10.60 -1.52 3.53
CA ARG A 57 11.63 -1.95 2.56
C ARG A 57 11.93 -0.88 1.50
N ALA A 58 10.93 -0.09 1.12
CA ALA A 58 11.11 0.99 0.16
C ALA A 58 12.01 2.10 0.71
N VAL A 59 11.98 2.34 2.02
CA VAL A 59 12.76 3.35 2.70
C VAL A 59 14.18 2.83 2.96
N LYS A 60 15.18 3.44 2.32
CA LYS A 60 16.60 3.12 2.60
C LYS A 60 16.98 3.57 4.01
N GLU A 61 17.94 2.90 4.64
CA GLU A 61 18.38 3.18 6.02
C GLU A 61 18.75 4.65 6.29
N GLU A 62 19.17 5.39 5.27
CA GLU A 62 19.59 6.79 5.38
C GLU A 62 18.54 7.81 4.90
N GLU A 63 17.39 7.36 4.39
CA GLU A 63 16.31 8.22 3.88
C GLU A 63 15.06 8.12 4.74
N THR A 64 14.35 9.24 4.95
CA THR A 64 13.05 9.23 5.66
C THR A 64 11.88 8.99 4.70
N VAL A 65 12.10 9.16 3.39
CA VAL A 65 11.08 9.07 2.33
C VAL A 65 11.65 8.32 1.14
N SER A 66 10.87 7.41 0.56
CA SER A 66 11.22 6.71 -0.67
C SER A 66 10.35 7.19 -1.84
N ALA A 67 10.98 7.31 -3.01
CA ALA A 67 10.27 7.53 -4.26
C ALA A 67 9.67 6.23 -4.86
N ALA A 68 9.90 5.07 -4.24
CA ALA A 68 9.47 3.78 -4.77
C ALA A 68 7.96 3.57 -4.63
N THR A 69 7.19 3.77 -5.70
CA THR A 69 5.73 3.65 -5.65
C THR A 69 5.25 2.23 -5.40
N ILE A 70 4.43 2.04 -4.36
CA ILE A 70 3.70 0.78 -4.12
C ILE A 70 2.44 0.81 -4.98
N SER A 71 2.37 -0.06 -5.99
CA SER A 71 1.21 -0.14 -6.88
C SER A 71 0.26 -1.24 -6.44
N LEU A 72 -1.00 -0.89 -6.18
CA LEU A 72 -2.06 -1.77 -5.73
C LEU A 72 -3.24 -1.69 -6.70
N TYR A 73 -3.66 -2.84 -7.22
CA TYR A 73 -4.89 -3.00 -7.97
C TYR A 73 -6.00 -3.43 -7.02
N VAL A 74 -7.12 -2.72 -7.06
CA VAL A 74 -8.30 -3.02 -6.23
C VAL A 74 -9.48 -3.20 -7.16
N GLN A 75 -10.12 -4.36 -7.08
CA GLN A 75 -11.37 -4.62 -7.76
C GLN A 75 -12.52 -4.55 -6.75
N GLY A 76 -13.59 -3.84 -7.10
CA GLY A 76 -14.77 -3.74 -6.24
C GLY A 76 -15.94 -3.05 -6.93
N GLN A 77 -17.11 -3.20 -6.33
CA GLN A 77 -18.36 -2.56 -6.69
C GLN A 77 -18.85 -1.69 -5.53
#